data_AF-A0AAV0UVS9-F1
#
_entry.id   AF-A0AAV0UVS9-F1
#
_cell.length_a   1.000
_cell.length_b   1.000
_cell.length_c   1.000
_cell.angle_alpha   90.00
_cell.angle_beta   90.00
_cell.angle_gamma   90.00
#
_symmetry.space_group_name_H-M   'P 1'
#
loop_
_entity.id
_entity.type
_entity.pdbx_description
1 polymer ?
#
loop_
_entity_poly.entity_id
_entity_poly.type
_entity_poly.pdbx_seq_one_letter_code
_entity_poly.pdbx_strand_id
1 'polypeptide(L)'
;MLSSIASLATSGVLLFVVATATFVPDGSWPTSKGAVKYASPYIVKAGEVFDGKMKTYERSNVKCSGGRGQRDTAVFFVEAGGTLRNAIIGENQKRGVQCNNHDCVVENVWWNDVCEGAVTIHGGTASSVSKVIGGGARYADDMVVQHNGHGKVAIMGFYAEDISKLYRSCGTCGKVTRQVTVTNVYIVNPTNAIVTVNKNWGDRATLRNVHIKPSQNAVARVCQWMQSSVDGRPKMVGHGPLNSLCQYSESDVRINKGTHRIAHVPANSDSSDDVTQSAVQESMEDPNGAKEVATPSLRKTDEQPNVAKIQTPSVKAPASKSGNGNLPATTKSTASVPDGSWPASKGAVLYNAPYVIKAGQVFDGQMKTYERSNVKCSGGEGQKEASVFIVEAGGTLKNAIIGKNQKEGVHCNKHDCKIENVWWDDVCEDAISVKGGTAASVTTITNCGARHADDKIVQHNGHGTVKINGFFAQDFGKLYRSCGTCGNIPRKVTVENLYAINPLVSVVTMNKNYNDQAILKNIHVKSSKSNVKVCEWSQGGSKPSNLGNGPSGKLCQYSTSDVHIDKE
;
A
#
# COMPACT_ATOMS: atom_id res chain seq x y z
N MET A 1 -28.29 -44.75 -61.16
CA MET A 1 -27.54 -44.48 -59.91
C MET A 1 -28.07 -43.16 -59.37
N LEU A 2 -28.56 -43.09 -58.12
CA LEU A 2 -29.00 -41.83 -57.51
C LEU A 2 -28.02 -41.46 -56.40
N SER A 3 -27.59 -40.20 -56.38
CA SER A 3 -26.63 -39.68 -55.42
C SER A 3 -27.32 -39.28 -54.11
N SER A 4 -26.76 -39.69 -52.97
CA SER A 4 -27.21 -39.21 -51.66
C SER A 4 -26.88 -37.72 -51.49
N ILE A 5 -27.91 -36.87 -51.41
CA ILE A 5 -27.76 -35.51 -50.90
C ILE A 5 -27.95 -35.58 -49.38
N ALA A 6 -26.85 -35.54 -48.63
CA ALA A 6 -26.92 -35.39 -47.17
C ALA A 6 -27.45 -34.00 -46.82
N SER A 7 -28.44 -33.92 -45.93
CA SER A 7 -28.92 -32.63 -45.42
C SER A 7 -27.85 -32.01 -44.53
N LEU A 8 -27.21 -30.94 -44.99
CA LEU A 8 -26.39 -30.10 -44.12
C LEU A 8 -27.32 -29.37 -43.15
N ALA A 9 -27.51 -29.95 -41.96
CA ALA A 9 -28.02 -29.21 -40.81
C ALA A 9 -27.04 -28.07 -40.51
N THR A 10 -27.40 -26.86 -40.95
CA THR A 10 -26.61 -25.66 -40.72
C THR A 10 -26.52 -25.42 -39.22
N SER A 11 -25.36 -25.73 -38.65
CA SER A 11 -25.04 -25.33 -37.28
C SER A 11 -25.10 -23.82 -37.21
N GLY A 12 -26.20 -23.30 -36.67
CA GLY A 12 -26.38 -21.88 -36.43
C GLY A 12 -25.27 -21.42 -35.50
N VAL A 13 -24.23 -20.81 -36.05
CA VAL A 13 -23.18 -20.16 -35.28
C VAL A 13 -23.87 -19.05 -34.51
N LEU A 14 -24.16 -19.33 -33.24
CA LEU A 14 -24.77 -18.36 -32.35
C LEU A 14 -23.74 -17.26 -32.18
N LEU A 15 -23.88 -16.16 -32.93
CA LEU A 15 -23.08 -14.96 -32.74
C LEU A 15 -23.44 -14.39 -31.38
N PHE A 16 -22.74 -14.90 -30.35
CA PHE A 16 -22.60 -14.22 -29.08
C PHE A 16 -22.05 -12.83 -29.39
N VAL A 17 -22.94 -11.84 -29.38
CA VAL A 17 -22.58 -10.43 -29.45
C VAL A 17 -21.60 -10.19 -28.31
N VAL A 18 -20.32 -10.08 -28.65
CA VAL A 18 -19.28 -9.91 -27.64
C VAL A 18 -19.49 -8.53 -27.07
N ALA A 19 -20.05 -8.48 -25.85
CA ALA A 19 -20.29 -7.25 -25.12
C ALA A 19 -18.95 -6.52 -24.91
N THR A 20 -18.62 -5.64 -25.84
CA THR A 20 -17.47 -4.76 -25.75
C THR A 20 -17.83 -3.69 -24.73
N ALA A 21 -17.20 -3.72 -23.56
CA ALA A 21 -17.29 -2.61 -22.62
C ALA A 21 -16.61 -1.39 -23.27
N THR A 22 -17.38 -0.56 -23.97
CA THR A 22 -16.92 0.60 -24.75
C THR A 22 -16.50 1.78 -23.86
N PHE A 23 -17.00 1.81 -22.63
CA PHE A 23 -16.73 2.85 -21.64
C PHE A 23 -15.63 2.43 -20.65
N VAL A 24 -14.91 3.42 -20.11
CA VAL A 24 -13.95 3.26 -19.02
C VAL A 24 -14.70 3.53 -17.71
N PRO A 25 -14.69 2.63 -16.71
CA PRO A 25 -15.43 2.83 -15.47
C PRO A 25 -15.14 4.15 -14.77
N ASP A 26 -16.16 4.75 -14.18
CA ASP A 26 -16.10 5.98 -13.38
C ASP A 26 -15.61 5.75 -11.93
N GLY A 27 -15.70 4.51 -11.46
CA GLY A 27 -15.43 4.13 -10.07
C GLY A 27 -16.68 4.07 -9.18
N SER A 28 -17.88 4.15 -9.76
CA SER A 28 -19.13 3.88 -9.04
C SER A 28 -19.20 2.41 -8.60
N TRP A 29 -19.65 2.18 -7.37
CA TRP A 29 -19.83 0.83 -6.81
C TRP A 29 -21.32 0.48 -6.71
N PRO A 30 -21.75 -0.74 -7.11
CA PRO A 30 -23.15 -1.14 -7.02
C PRO A 30 -23.56 -1.44 -5.58
N THR A 31 -24.82 -1.12 -5.24
CA THR A 31 -25.44 -1.54 -3.97
C THR A 31 -26.04 -2.94 -4.11
N SER A 32 -25.87 -3.77 -3.08
CA SER A 32 -26.38 -5.15 -3.04
C SER A 32 -27.90 -5.22 -2.93
N LYS A 33 -28.52 -6.10 -3.72
CA LYS A 33 -29.98 -6.37 -3.73
C LYS A 33 -30.36 -7.58 -2.86
N GLY A 34 -29.63 -7.80 -1.77
CA GLY A 34 -29.79 -8.90 -0.81
C GLY A 34 -28.63 -9.89 -0.84
N ALA A 35 -28.56 -10.79 0.15
CA ALA A 35 -27.47 -11.75 0.32
C ALA A 35 -27.89 -13.20 0.06
N VAL A 36 -26.94 -14.04 -0.35
CA VAL A 36 -27.08 -15.48 -0.59
C VAL A 36 -25.83 -16.18 -0.06
N LYS A 37 -25.99 -17.25 0.73
CA LYS A 37 -24.90 -18.03 1.31
C LYS A 37 -24.92 -19.48 0.82
N TYR A 38 -23.79 -19.97 0.31
CA TYR A 38 -23.65 -21.36 -0.13
C TYR A 38 -22.73 -22.18 0.79
N ALA A 39 -23.08 -23.44 1.04
CA ALA A 39 -22.24 -24.37 1.82
C ALA A 39 -21.11 -25.02 0.98
N SER A 40 -21.28 -25.04 -0.34
CA SER A 40 -20.28 -25.44 -1.35
C SER A 40 -20.11 -24.31 -2.37
N PRO A 41 -19.11 -24.35 -3.28
CA PRO A 41 -19.14 -23.49 -4.46
C PRO A 41 -20.42 -23.74 -5.26
N TYR A 42 -21.12 -22.69 -5.71
CA TYR A 42 -22.17 -22.84 -6.72
C TYR A 42 -21.52 -23.10 -8.07
N ILE A 43 -22.03 -24.07 -8.83
CA ILE A 43 -21.47 -24.44 -10.15
C ILE A 43 -22.38 -23.87 -11.24
N VAL A 44 -21.87 -22.88 -11.97
CA VAL A 44 -22.45 -22.41 -13.24
C VAL A 44 -21.97 -23.33 -14.34
N LYS A 45 -22.90 -24.03 -14.99
CA LYS A 45 -22.63 -25.08 -15.99
C LYS A 45 -22.18 -24.53 -17.33
N ALA A 46 -21.56 -25.41 -18.12
CA ALA A 46 -21.23 -25.12 -19.52
C ALA A 46 -22.49 -24.70 -20.30
N GLY A 47 -22.49 -23.49 -20.86
CA GLY A 47 -23.65 -22.90 -21.55
C GLY A 47 -24.71 -22.24 -20.65
N GLU A 48 -24.59 -22.33 -19.32
CA GLU A 48 -25.49 -21.64 -18.38
C GLU A 48 -25.13 -20.15 -18.28
N VAL A 49 -26.15 -19.28 -18.15
CA VAL A 49 -25.98 -17.88 -17.75
C VAL A 49 -26.60 -17.68 -16.37
N PHE A 50 -25.76 -17.68 -15.34
CA PHE A 50 -26.18 -17.34 -13.98
C PHE A 50 -26.24 -15.82 -13.82
N ASP A 51 -27.47 -15.27 -13.76
CA ASP A 51 -27.70 -13.86 -13.46
C ASP A 51 -27.90 -13.66 -11.95
N GLY A 52 -26.88 -13.11 -11.30
CA GLY A 52 -26.87 -12.87 -9.85
C GLY A 52 -27.80 -11.75 -9.37
N LYS A 53 -28.43 -10.98 -10.27
CA LYS A 53 -29.37 -9.88 -9.98
C LYS A 53 -28.84 -8.82 -9.01
N MET A 54 -27.52 -8.60 -9.01
CA MET A 54 -26.75 -7.74 -8.08
C MET A 54 -26.93 -8.07 -6.59
N LYS A 55 -27.17 -9.35 -6.26
CA LYS A 55 -27.06 -9.84 -4.88
C LYS A 55 -25.61 -10.07 -4.48
N THR A 56 -25.34 -10.06 -3.17
CA THR A 56 -24.06 -10.52 -2.60
C THR A 56 -24.11 -12.04 -2.40
N TYR A 57 -23.13 -12.73 -2.97
CA TYR A 57 -22.92 -14.17 -2.84
C TYR A 57 -21.65 -14.43 -2.04
N GLU A 58 -21.73 -15.32 -1.07
CA GLU A 58 -20.61 -15.70 -0.22
C GLU A 58 -20.78 -17.14 0.32
N ARG A 59 -19.81 -17.63 1.08
CA ARG A 59 -19.86 -18.97 1.67
C ARG A 59 -20.32 -18.93 3.12
N SER A 60 -21.12 -19.91 3.54
CA SER A 60 -21.52 -20.06 4.94
C SER A 60 -20.42 -20.66 5.82
N ASN A 61 -19.45 -21.36 5.21
CA ASN A 61 -18.43 -22.17 5.87
C ASN A 61 -16.98 -21.83 5.50
N VAL A 62 -16.74 -20.75 4.75
CA VAL A 62 -15.39 -20.25 4.43
C VAL A 62 -15.28 -18.81 4.93
N LYS A 63 -14.22 -18.50 5.69
CA LYS A 63 -13.87 -17.12 6.05
C LYS A 63 -12.57 -16.74 5.35
N CYS A 64 -12.47 -15.47 4.92
CA CYS A 64 -11.16 -14.96 4.56
C CYS A 64 -10.21 -15.07 5.76
N SER A 65 -9.00 -15.53 5.49
CA SER A 65 -7.97 -15.85 6.47
C SER A 65 -6.66 -16.07 5.73
N GLY A 66 -5.51 -15.88 6.40
CA GLY A 66 -4.20 -16.06 5.80
C GLY A 66 -3.98 -17.47 5.22
N GLY A 67 -3.05 -17.56 4.26
CA GLY A 67 -2.68 -18.82 3.61
C GLY A 67 -3.62 -19.26 2.48
N ARG A 68 -3.04 -20.01 1.53
CA ARG A 68 -3.64 -20.38 0.24
C ARG A 68 -4.95 -21.17 0.40
N GLY A 69 -6.00 -20.73 -0.30
CA GLY A 69 -7.28 -21.44 -0.38
C GLY A 69 -7.20 -22.67 -1.30
N GLN A 70 -7.84 -23.76 -0.87
CA GLN A 70 -8.09 -24.92 -1.74
C GLN A 70 -9.14 -24.58 -2.81
N ARG A 71 -9.40 -25.47 -3.80
CA ARG A 71 -10.34 -25.15 -4.89
C ARG A 71 -11.76 -24.97 -4.37
N ASP A 72 -12.20 -25.86 -3.47
CA ASP A 72 -13.50 -25.87 -2.81
C ASP A 72 -13.79 -24.61 -1.97
N THR A 73 -12.83 -23.69 -1.77
CA THR A 73 -13.01 -22.43 -1.04
C THR A 73 -13.58 -21.26 -1.88
N ALA A 74 -14.07 -21.56 -3.10
CA ALA A 74 -14.71 -20.58 -3.99
C ALA A 74 -16.16 -20.25 -3.63
N VAL A 75 -16.64 -19.05 -3.99
CA VAL A 75 -18.09 -18.77 -4.03
C VAL A 75 -18.73 -19.42 -5.26
N PHE A 76 -18.09 -19.26 -6.42
CA PHE A 76 -18.54 -19.85 -7.69
C PHE A 76 -17.45 -20.67 -8.37
N PHE A 77 -17.85 -21.81 -8.93
CA PHE A 77 -17.21 -22.44 -10.07
C PHE A 77 -17.98 -22.08 -11.33
N VAL A 78 -17.27 -21.68 -12.38
CA VAL A 78 -17.82 -21.56 -13.73
C VAL A 78 -17.10 -22.59 -14.59
N GLU A 79 -17.87 -23.43 -15.27
CA GLU A 79 -17.36 -24.40 -16.24
C GLU A 79 -17.11 -23.72 -17.60
N ALA A 80 -16.32 -24.35 -18.46
CA ALA A 80 -16.01 -23.82 -19.80
C ALA A 80 -17.29 -23.54 -20.61
N GLY A 81 -17.41 -22.33 -21.16
CA GLY A 81 -18.62 -21.84 -21.84
C GLY A 81 -19.74 -21.38 -20.91
N GLY A 82 -19.60 -21.49 -19.58
CA GLY A 82 -20.52 -20.91 -18.60
C GLY A 82 -20.31 -19.40 -18.41
N THR A 83 -21.37 -18.69 -18.03
CA THR A 83 -21.37 -17.24 -17.78
C THR A 83 -21.91 -16.92 -16.39
N LEU A 84 -21.06 -16.36 -15.52
CA LEU A 84 -21.49 -15.73 -14.27
C LEU A 84 -21.63 -14.23 -14.51
N ARG A 85 -22.80 -13.64 -14.25
CA ARG A 85 -23.00 -12.20 -14.38
C ARG A 85 -23.80 -11.52 -13.28
N ASN A 86 -23.71 -10.20 -13.21
CA ASN A 86 -24.49 -9.33 -12.33
C ASN A 86 -24.46 -9.79 -10.86
N ALA A 87 -23.27 -9.97 -10.29
CA ALA A 87 -23.10 -10.53 -8.94
C ALA A 87 -22.13 -9.70 -8.11
N ILE A 88 -22.38 -9.60 -6.80
CA ILE A 88 -21.40 -9.11 -5.83
C ILE A 88 -20.86 -10.31 -5.06
N ILE A 89 -19.57 -10.34 -4.79
CA ILE A 89 -18.87 -11.38 -4.03
C ILE A 89 -18.50 -10.80 -2.66
N GLY A 90 -18.93 -11.49 -1.59
CA GLY A 90 -18.73 -11.09 -0.20
C GLY A 90 -17.36 -11.49 0.37
N GLU A 91 -17.09 -11.04 1.59
CA GLU A 91 -15.85 -11.30 2.36
C GLU A 91 -15.61 -12.79 2.69
N ASN A 92 -16.69 -13.57 2.81
CA ASN A 92 -16.64 -14.98 3.24
C ASN A 92 -16.27 -15.88 2.05
N GLN A 93 -15.00 -15.76 1.63
CA GLN A 93 -14.34 -16.44 0.51
C GLN A 93 -12.82 -16.46 0.72
N LYS A 94 -12.12 -17.47 0.18
CA LYS A 94 -10.65 -17.37 -0.05
C LYS A 94 -10.33 -17.16 -1.53
N ARG A 95 -11.12 -17.78 -2.42
CA ARG A 95 -11.15 -17.48 -3.86
C ARG A 95 -12.54 -16.96 -4.20
N GLY A 96 -12.66 -15.94 -5.04
CA GLY A 96 -13.98 -15.44 -5.44
C GLY A 96 -14.66 -16.41 -6.41
N VAL A 97 -14.20 -16.36 -7.66
CA VAL A 97 -14.70 -17.15 -8.79
C VAL A 97 -13.54 -17.99 -9.35
N GLN A 98 -13.79 -19.28 -9.61
CA GLN A 98 -12.87 -20.14 -10.36
C GLN A 98 -13.48 -20.49 -11.72
N CYS A 99 -12.72 -20.20 -12.77
CA CYS A 99 -13.01 -20.70 -14.12
C CYS A 99 -12.24 -22.02 -14.32
N ASN A 100 -12.98 -23.12 -14.46
CA ASN A 100 -12.43 -24.46 -14.64
C ASN A 100 -12.46 -24.86 -16.11
N ASN A 101 -11.28 -25.19 -16.64
CA ASN A 101 -11.02 -25.50 -18.05
C ASN A 101 -11.16 -24.31 -19.01
N HIS A 102 -10.93 -23.08 -18.51
CA HIS A 102 -10.95 -21.84 -19.29
C HIS A 102 -12.32 -21.53 -19.92
N ASP A 103 -12.38 -20.61 -20.90
CA ASP A 103 -13.55 -20.31 -21.73
C ASP A 103 -14.82 -19.83 -21.00
N CYS A 104 -14.74 -19.54 -19.71
CA CYS A 104 -15.80 -18.91 -18.93
C CYS A 104 -15.92 -17.40 -19.21
N VAL A 105 -17.12 -16.85 -19.00
CA VAL A 105 -17.40 -15.42 -18.95
C VAL A 105 -17.77 -14.98 -17.52
N VAL A 106 -17.20 -13.85 -17.09
CA VAL A 106 -17.42 -13.21 -15.80
C VAL A 106 -17.79 -11.75 -16.08
N GLU A 107 -19.08 -11.42 -16.02
CA GLU A 107 -19.64 -10.15 -16.55
C GLU A 107 -20.32 -9.31 -15.46
N ASN A 108 -19.93 -8.05 -15.27
CA ASN A 108 -20.48 -7.16 -14.25
C ASN A 108 -20.48 -7.81 -12.84
N VAL A 109 -19.36 -8.46 -12.50
CA VAL A 109 -19.14 -9.09 -11.20
C VAL A 109 -18.23 -8.20 -10.35
N TRP A 110 -18.56 -8.07 -9.06
CA TRP A 110 -17.93 -7.11 -8.16
C TRP A 110 -17.41 -7.78 -6.89
N TRP A 111 -16.24 -7.38 -6.40
CA TRP A 111 -15.65 -7.88 -5.16
C TRP A 111 -15.46 -6.74 -4.15
N ASN A 112 -16.18 -6.82 -3.04
CA ASN A 112 -16.06 -5.84 -1.95
C ASN A 112 -14.75 -5.98 -1.16
N ASP A 113 -14.15 -7.18 -1.19
CA ASP A 113 -12.87 -7.56 -0.58
C ASP A 113 -12.31 -8.81 -1.31
N VAL A 114 -10.98 -8.92 -1.44
CA VAL A 114 -10.29 -9.93 -2.28
C VAL A 114 -9.21 -10.69 -1.49
N CYS A 115 -9.62 -11.79 -0.88
CA CYS A 115 -8.77 -12.60 0.01
C CYS A 115 -7.47 -13.17 -0.61
N GLU A 116 -7.54 -14.18 -1.50
CA GLU A 116 -6.37 -14.65 -2.29
C GLU A 116 -6.43 -14.15 -3.75
N GLY A 117 -7.64 -14.09 -4.32
CA GLY A 117 -7.85 -13.63 -5.68
C GLY A 117 -9.32 -13.63 -6.08
N ALA A 118 -9.71 -12.60 -6.84
CA ALA A 118 -11.09 -12.39 -7.28
C ALA A 118 -11.51 -13.44 -8.31
N VAL A 119 -10.68 -13.64 -9.34
CA VAL A 119 -10.88 -14.61 -10.41
C VAL A 119 -9.64 -15.48 -10.57
N THR A 120 -9.79 -16.80 -10.49
CA THR A 120 -8.71 -17.76 -10.78
C THR A 120 -9.06 -18.61 -12.00
N ILE A 121 -8.17 -18.68 -13.01
CA ILE A 121 -8.39 -19.46 -14.24
C ILE A 121 -7.50 -20.70 -14.27
N HIS A 122 -8.07 -21.86 -14.57
CA HIS A 122 -7.40 -23.17 -14.62
C HIS A 122 -7.68 -23.94 -15.92
N GLY A 123 -6.77 -24.85 -16.31
CA GLY A 123 -6.96 -25.75 -17.46
C GLY A 123 -6.87 -25.02 -18.80
N GLY A 124 -7.71 -25.41 -19.77
CA GLY A 124 -7.77 -24.78 -21.09
C GLY A 124 -6.76 -25.32 -22.10
N THR A 125 -6.88 -24.82 -23.33
CA THR A 125 -5.97 -25.10 -24.46
C THR A 125 -5.28 -23.81 -24.91
N ALA A 126 -4.42 -23.89 -25.94
CA ALA A 126 -3.81 -22.69 -26.52
C ALA A 126 -4.81 -21.73 -27.21
N SER A 127 -5.98 -22.22 -27.62
CA SER A 127 -7.04 -21.42 -28.26
C SER A 127 -8.10 -20.89 -27.30
N SER A 128 -8.11 -21.35 -26.04
CA SER A 128 -9.06 -20.93 -25.01
C SER A 128 -9.03 -19.43 -24.71
N VAL A 129 -10.20 -18.81 -24.49
CA VAL A 129 -10.36 -17.38 -24.16
C VAL A 129 -11.39 -17.17 -23.04
N SER A 130 -10.91 -17.01 -21.79
CA SER A 130 -11.77 -16.53 -20.69
C SER A 130 -11.96 -15.02 -20.74
N LYS A 131 -13.14 -14.53 -20.34
CA LYS A 131 -13.50 -13.11 -20.40
C LYS A 131 -13.92 -12.57 -19.03
N VAL A 132 -13.40 -11.40 -18.66
CA VAL A 132 -13.81 -10.59 -17.50
C VAL A 132 -14.27 -9.24 -18.06
N ILE A 133 -15.57 -8.94 -17.98
CA ILE A 133 -16.21 -7.84 -18.70
C ILE A 133 -16.98 -6.96 -17.70
N GLY A 134 -16.76 -5.65 -17.69
CA GLY A 134 -17.36 -4.77 -16.68
C GLY A 134 -16.90 -5.15 -15.26
N GLY A 135 -17.67 -4.72 -14.25
CA GLY A 135 -17.41 -5.12 -12.87
C GLY A 135 -16.21 -4.42 -12.21
N GLY A 136 -15.86 -4.86 -11.01
CA GLY A 136 -14.68 -4.32 -10.33
C GLY A 136 -14.28 -5.00 -9.02
N ALA A 137 -13.07 -4.76 -8.55
CA ALA A 137 -12.53 -5.40 -7.36
C ALA A 137 -11.60 -4.48 -6.56
N ARG A 138 -11.63 -4.62 -5.23
CA ARG A 138 -10.78 -3.84 -4.32
C ARG A 138 -10.12 -4.69 -3.24
N TYR A 139 -9.10 -4.11 -2.59
CA TYR A 139 -8.36 -4.73 -1.48
C TYR A 139 -7.73 -6.08 -1.86
N ALA A 140 -7.08 -6.13 -3.03
CA ALA A 140 -6.44 -7.34 -3.54
C ALA A 140 -4.92 -7.32 -3.29
N ASP A 141 -4.50 -7.79 -2.11
CA ASP A 141 -3.10 -7.72 -1.62
C ASP A 141 -2.06 -8.42 -2.51
N ASP A 142 -2.46 -9.49 -3.21
CA ASP A 142 -1.62 -10.12 -4.26
C ASP A 142 -2.13 -9.78 -5.67
N MET A 143 -3.37 -10.17 -6.00
CA MET A 143 -3.87 -10.11 -7.39
C MET A 143 -5.40 -10.19 -7.49
N VAL A 144 -5.97 -9.51 -8.48
CA VAL A 144 -7.38 -9.66 -8.87
C VAL A 144 -7.57 -10.92 -9.72
N VAL A 145 -6.86 -11.01 -10.87
CA VAL A 145 -6.96 -12.15 -11.79
C VAL A 145 -5.68 -12.99 -11.78
N GLN A 146 -5.79 -14.26 -11.39
CA GLN A 146 -4.71 -15.25 -11.39
C GLN A 146 -4.92 -16.28 -12.52
N HIS A 147 -4.04 -16.28 -13.51
CA HIS A 147 -4.13 -17.15 -14.68
C HIS A 147 -3.12 -18.31 -14.57
N ASN A 148 -3.62 -19.51 -14.25
CA ASN A 148 -2.80 -20.72 -14.12
C ASN A 148 -2.80 -21.60 -15.39
N GLY A 149 -3.86 -21.53 -16.19
CA GLY A 149 -4.11 -22.36 -17.38
C GLY A 149 -3.28 -22.03 -18.63
N HIS A 150 -3.78 -22.50 -19.78
CA HIS A 150 -3.28 -22.17 -21.13
C HIS A 150 -4.19 -21.13 -21.81
N GLY A 151 -3.69 -20.45 -22.84
CA GLY A 151 -4.51 -19.62 -23.72
C GLY A 151 -4.58 -18.17 -23.25
N LYS A 152 -5.76 -17.56 -23.30
CA LYS A 152 -5.97 -16.12 -23.18
C LYS A 152 -7.00 -15.72 -22.12
N VAL A 153 -6.73 -14.61 -21.44
CA VAL A 153 -7.72 -13.86 -20.65
C VAL A 153 -7.94 -12.48 -21.30
N ALA A 154 -9.20 -12.08 -21.48
CA ALA A 154 -9.58 -10.71 -21.84
C ALA A 154 -10.20 -10.01 -20.62
N ILE A 155 -9.64 -8.87 -20.20
CA ILE A 155 -10.14 -8.00 -19.14
C ILE A 155 -10.60 -6.70 -19.79
N MET A 156 -11.89 -6.38 -19.69
CA MET A 156 -12.51 -5.30 -20.47
C MET A 156 -13.46 -4.48 -19.61
N GLY A 157 -13.28 -3.16 -19.52
CA GLY A 157 -14.21 -2.30 -18.76
C GLY A 157 -14.21 -2.53 -17.24
N PHE A 158 -13.13 -3.06 -16.69
CA PHE A 158 -13.02 -3.43 -15.27
C PHE A 158 -12.50 -2.26 -14.41
N TYR A 159 -13.12 -2.04 -13.25
CA TYR A 159 -12.66 -1.10 -12.24
C TYR A 159 -11.81 -1.79 -11.16
N ALA A 160 -10.73 -1.19 -10.69
CA ALA A 160 -9.98 -1.72 -9.56
C ALA A 160 -9.46 -0.64 -8.61
N GLU A 161 -9.42 -0.91 -7.31
CA GLU A 161 -9.08 0.07 -6.27
C GLU A 161 -8.29 -0.57 -5.13
N ASP A 162 -7.19 0.06 -4.68
CA ASP A 162 -6.31 -0.47 -3.62
C ASP A 162 -5.88 -1.93 -3.91
N ILE A 163 -5.33 -2.18 -5.11
CA ILE A 163 -4.91 -3.52 -5.57
C ILE A 163 -3.40 -3.63 -5.80
N SER A 164 -2.85 -4.83 -5.62
CA SER A 164 -1.44 -5.13 -5.91
C SER A 164 -1.22 -5.41 -7.39
N LYS A 165 -2.04 -6.28 -8.01
CA LYS A 165 -1.95 -6.64 -9.44
C LYS A 165 -3.36 -6.82 -10.02
N LEU A 166 -3.64 -6.25 -11.20
CA LEU A 166 -4.89 -6.56 -11.90
C LEU A 166 -4.83 -7.97 -12.50
N TYR A 167 -3.68 -8.35 -13.07
CA TYR A 167 -3.46 -9.67 -13.65
C TYR A 167 -2.08 -10.24 -13.30
N ARG A 168 -2.05 -11.51 -12.91
CA ARG A 168 -0.85 -12.35 -12.77
C ARG A 168 -0.98 -13.60 -13.63
N SER A 169 -0.08 -13.74 -14.60
CA SER A 169 0.26 -15.04 -15.19
C SER A 169 0.98 -15.87 -14.12
N CYS A 170 0.56 -17.11 -13.85
CA CYS A 170 1.19 -17.90 -12.79
C CYS A 170 2.68 -18.13 -13.09
N GLY A 171 3.56 -17.88 -12.11
CA GLY A 171 5.01 -18.03 -12.28
C GLY A 171 5.60 -19.38 -11.87
N THR A 172 4.78 -20.31 -11.37
CA THR A 172 5.22 -21.67 -10.96
C THR A 172 4.38 -22.79 -11.57
N CYS A 173 3.23 -22.47 -12.20
CA CYS A 173 2.26 -23.43 -12.74
C CYS A 173 2.67 -24.00 -14.11
N GLY A 174 3.92 -24.47 -14.28
CA GLY A 174 4.40 -25.05 -15.53
C GLY A 174 4.76 -24.05 -16.63
N LYS A 175 5.67 -24.48 -17.53
CA LYS A 175 6.21 -23.72 -18.67
C LYS A 175 5.17 -23.60 -19.81
N VAL A 176 4.07 -22.89 -19.58
CA VAL A 176 3.03 -22.67 -20.58
C VAL A 176 2.84 -21.19 -20.88
N THR A 177 2.71 -20.87 -22.16
CA THR A 177 2.50 -19.51 -22.67
C THR A 177 1.09 -19.03 -22.33
N ARG A 178 1.00 -17.88 -21.65
CA ARG A 178 -0.27 -17.24 -21.27
C ARG A 178 -0.41 -15.86 -21.87
N GLN A 179 -1.59 -15.57 -22.40
CA GLN A 179 -1.91 -14.29 -23.01
C GLN A 179 -2.92 -13.49 -22.17
N VAL A 180 -2.77 -12.17 -22.14
CA VAL A 180 -3.77 -11.25 -21.60
C VAL A 180 -4.01 -10.07 -22.55
N THR A 181 -5.27 -9.65 -22.66
CA THR A 181 -5.62 -8.33 -23.21
C THR A 181 -6.36 -7.54 -22.14
N VAL A 182 -5.95 -6.29 -21.92
CA VAL A 182 -6.53 -5.39 -20.92
C VAL A 182 -7.00 -4.12 -21.64
N THR A 183 -8.31 -3.87 -21.66
CA THR A 183 -8.93 -2.80 -22.46
C THR A 183 -9.93 -1.97 -21.66
N ASN A 184 -9.91 -0.64 -21.80
CA ASN A 184 -10.89 0.27 -21.20
C ASN A 184 -11.04 0.13 -19.67
N VAL A 185 -9.96 -0.15 -18.95
CA VAL A 185 -9.96 -0.34 -17.49
C VAL A 185 -9.58 0.94 -16.75
N TYR A 186 -10.03 1.07 -15.50
CA TYR A 186 -9.62 2.14 -14.59
C TYR A 186 -9.13 1.55 -13.26
N ILE A 187 -7.88 1.88 -12.89
CA ILE A 187 -7.23 1.36 -11.69
C ILE A 187 -6.79 2.52 -10.78
N VAL A 188 -7.32 2.54 -9.56
CA VAL A 188 -7.02 3.51 -8.49
C VAL A 188 -6.08 2.87 -7.46
N ASN A 189 -5.08 3.62 -7.00
CA ASN A 189 -4.09 3.21 -6.00
C ASN A 189 -3.39 1.85 -6.23
N PRO A 190 -2.99 1.44 -7.46
CA PRO A 190 -2.28 0.17 -7.61
C PRO A 190 -0.89 0.22 -6.96
N THR A 191 -0.59 -0.77 -6.11
CA THR A 191 0.61 -0.77 -5.26
C THR A 191 1.84 -1.44 -5.89
N ASN A 192 1.67 -2.21 -6.98
CA ASN A 192 2.76 -2.95 -7.60
C ASN A 192 2.69 -2.99 -9.14
N ALA A 193 1.66 -3.61 -9.72
CA ALA A 193 1.53 -3.79 -11.18
C ALA A 193 0.10 -3.59 -11.70
N ILE A 194 -0.06 -3.33 -13.01
CA ILE A 194 -1.32 -3.68 -13.69
C ILE A 194 -1.24 -5.14 -14.14
N VAL A 195 -0.26 -5.49 -14.98
CA VAL A 195 -0.06 -6.89 -15.42
C VAL A 195 1.34 -7.42 -15.11
N THR A 196 1.43 -8.73 -14.85
CA THR A 196 2.69 -9.46 -14.60
C THR A 196 2.78 -10.71 -15.49
N VAL A 197 3.79 -10.75 -16.37
CA VAL A 197 3.99 -11.77 -17.42
C VAL A 197 5.36 -12.44 -17.31
N ASN A 198 5.45 -13.71 -17.69
CA ASN A 198 6.65 -14.53 -17.59
C ASN A 198 7.48 -14.45 -18.89
N LYS A 199 8.56 -13.65 -18.89
CA LYS A 199 9.43 -13.40 -20.06
C LYS A 199 9.97 -14.69 -20.67
N ASN A 200 10.39 -15.64 -19.83
CA ASN A 200 11.00 -16.89 -20.26
C ASN A 200 10.01 -18.00 -20.66
N TRP A 201 8.69 -17.79 -20.51
CA TRP A 201 7.65 -18.73 -20.94
C TRP A 201 6.84 -18.21 -22.14
N GLY A 202 7.30 -17.14 -22.79
CA GLY A 202 6.71 -16.62 -24.03
C GLY A 202 5.37 -15.91 -23.86
N ASP A 203 4.97 -15.60 -22.62
CA ASP A 203 3.74 -14.87 -22.28
C ASP A 203 3.59 -13.57 -23.08
N ARG A 204 2.34 -13.10 -23.22
CA ARG A 204 2.04 -11.83 -23.93
C ARG A 204 0.97 -11.04 -23.21
N ALA A 205 1.20 -9.74 -23.04
CA ALA A 205 0.19 -8.78 -22.62
C ALA A 205 -0.01 -7.72 -23.70
N THR A 206 -1.27 -7.42 -24.03
CA THR A 206 -1.66 -6.25 -24.82
C THR A 206 -2.53 -5.34 -23.95
N LEU A 207 -2.20 -4.05 -23.85
CA LEU A 207 -2.96 -3.10 -23.04
C LEU A 207 -3.44 -1.94 -23.93
N ARG A 208 -4.71 -1.52 -23.77
CA ARG A 208 -5.31 -0.42 -24.53
C ARG A 208 -6.25 0.43 -23.68
N ASN A 209 -6.16 1.75 -23.80
CA ASN A 209 -6.99 2.71 -23.07
C ASN A 209 -7.09 2.38 -21.56
N VAL A 210 -5.93 2.20 -20.93
CA VAL A 210 -5.78 1.85 -19.51
C VAL A 210 -5.59 3.12 -18.70
N HIS A 211 -6.50 3.41 -17.78
CA HIS A 211 -6.45 4.58 -16.91
C HIS A 211 -5.93 4.18 -15.54
N ILE A 212 -4.92 4.90 -15.04
CA ILE A 212 -4.24 4.60 -13.78
C ILE A 212 -4.20 5.87 -12.94
N LYS A 213 -4.80 5.85 -11.76
CA LYS A 213 -4.72 6.91 -10.75
C LYS A 213 -3.91 6.40 -9.57
N PRO A 214 -2.56 6.44 -9.61
CA PRO A 214 -1.74 6.03 -8.47
C PRO A 214 -1.96 6.99 -7.30
N SER A 215 -1.84 6.50 -6.07
CA SER A 215 -1.70 7.40 -4.92
C SER A 215 -0.44 8.25 -5.09
N GLN A 216 -0.39 9.46 -4.53
CA GLN A 216 0.74 10.37 -4.69
C GLN A 216 2.09 9.67 -4.42
N ASN A 217 3.02 9.82 -5.37
CA ASN A 217 4.36 9.22 -5.40
C ASN A 217 4.45 7.68 -5.53
N ALA A 218 3.35 6.95 -5.70
CA ALA A 218 3.40 5.50 -5.95
C ALA A 218 3.84 5.15 -7.40
N VAL A 219 4.78 4.22 -7.53
CA VAL A 219 5.29 3.74 -8.83
C VAL A 219 4.48 2.55 -9.33
N ALA A 220 3.32 2.83 -9.92
CA ALA A 220 2.49 1.84 -10.58
C ALA A 220 3.16 1.35 -11.88
N ARG A 221 3.66 0.10 -11.91
CA ARG A 221 4.26 -0.47 -13.12
C ARG A 221 3.19 -1.05 -14.03
N VAL A 222 3.09 -0.55 -15.27
CA VAL A 222 2.07 -0.99 -16.23
C VAL A 222 2.19 -2.48 -16.54
N CYS A 223 3.32 -2.90 -17.11
CA CYS A 223 3.62 -4.30 -17.45
C CYS A 223 4.94 -4.72 -16.82
N GLN A 224 4.94 -5.76 -15.98
CA GLN A 224 6.12 -6.29 -15.30
C GLN A 224 6.55 -7.63 -15.90
N TRP A 225 7.86 -7.83 -16.08
CA TRP A 225 8.45 -9.01 -16.69
C TRP A 225 9.10 -9.89 -15.62
N MET A 226 8.72 -11.16 -15.58
CA MET A 226 9.18 -12.13 -14.60
C MET A 226 10.04 -13.22 -15.25
N GLN A 227 11.15 -13.59 -14.62
CA GLN A 227 11.83 -14.86 -14.81
C GLN A 227 11.17 -15.87 -13.87
N SER A 228 10.44 -16.81 -14.44
CA SER A 228 9.60 -17.78 -13.72
C SER A 228 10.18 -19.19 -13.78
N SER A 229 9.89 -20.00 -12.77
CA SER A 229 10.45 -21.35 -12.59
C SER A 229 9.41 -22.25 -11.95
N VAL A 230 9.42 -23.55 -12.28
CA VAL A 230 8.52 -24.53 -11.64
C VAL A 230 8.92 -24.78 -10.18
N ASP A 231 10.23 -24.89 -9.91
CA ASP A 231 10.76 -25.24 -8.57
C ASP A 231 11.26 -24.01 -7.77
N GLY A 232 11.29 -22.84 -8.41
CA GLY A 232 11.91 -21.62 -7.87
C GLY A 232 10.94 -20.43 -7.78
N ARG A 233 11.15 -19.56 -6.79
CA ARG A 233 10.37 -18.31 -6.67
C ARG A 233 10.62 -17.41 -7.90
N PRO A 234 9.56 -16.95 -8.60
CA PRO A 234 9.70 -16.01 -9.72
C PRO A 234 10.40 -14.72 -9.31
N LYS A 235 11.27 -14.21 -10.18
CA LYS A 235 12.03 -12.96 -9.99
C LYS A 235 11.60 -11.92 -11.02
N MET A 236 11.49 -10.65 -10.64
CA MET A 236 11.37 -9.56 -11.63
C MET A 236 12.68 -9.43 -12.41
N VAL A 237 12.58 -9.23 -13.73
CA VAL A 237 13.72 -8.98 -14.65
C VAL A 237 13.52 -7.76 -15.55
N GLY A 238 12.49 -6.96 -15.28
CA GLY A 238 12.25 -5.67 -15.91
C GLY A 238 10.77 -5.28 -15.89
N HIS A 239 10.46 -4.13 -16.50
CA HIS A 239 9.10 -3.63 -16.68
C HIS A 239 9.06 -2.58 -17.79
N GLY A 240 7.88 -2.33 -18.35
CA GLY A 240 7.66 -1.42 -19.46
C GLY A 240 7.04 -2.10 -20.68
N PRO A 241 6.95 -1.41 -21.82
CA PRO A 241 6.68 -2.05 -23.10
C PRO A 241 7.89 -2.88 -23.53
N LEU A 242 7.67 -4.01 -24.19
CA LEU A 242 8.72 -4.85 -24.77
C LEU A 242 8.14 -5.77 -25.84
N ASN A 243 8.38 -5.41 -27.11
CA ASN A 243 8.13 -6.22 -28.30
C ASN A 243 6.81 -7.02 -28.21
N SER A 244 6.89 -8.36 -28.24
CA SER A 244 5.75 -9.26 -28.14
C SER A 244 5.25 -9.54 -26.72
N LEU A 245 6.08 -9.29 -25.69
CA LEU A 245 5.79 -9.59 -24.27
C LEU A 245 4.83 -8.59 -23.63
N CYS A 246 5.05 -7.30 -23.89
CA CYS A 246 4.26 -6.19 -23.34
C CYS A 246 4.00 -5.16 -24.45
N GLN A 247 2.82 -5.24 -25.06
CA GLN A 247 2.39 -4.45 -26.21
C GLN A 247 1.46 -3.33 -25.76
N TYR A 248 1.99 -2.11 -25.64
CA TYR A 248 1.24 -0.88 -25.41
C TYR A 248 2.11 0.34 -25.77
N SER A 249 1.48 1.43 -26.22
CA SER A 249 2.11 2.75 -26.37
C SER A 249 1.85 3.66 -25.16
N GLU A 250 2.41 4.87 -25.15
CA GLU A 250 1.99 5.90 -24.18
C GLU A 250 0.53 6.32 -24.39
N SER A 251 0.03 6.35 -25.63
CA SER A 251 -1.38 6.66 -25.91
C SER A 251 -2.35 5.55 -25.46
N ASP A 252 -1.89 4.30 -25.32
CA ASP A 252 -2.66 3.20 -24.73
C ASP A 252 -2.82 3.33 -23.20
N VAL A 253 -2.02 4.15 -22.49
CA VAL A 253 -1.98 4.13 -21.00
C VAL A 253 -1.85 5.52 -20.37
N ARG A 254 -2.86 5.96 -19.62
CA ARG A 254 -2.92 7.30 -18.98
C ARG A 254 -2.67 7.20 -17.48
N ILE A 255 -1.64 7.88 -16.97
CA ILE A 255 -1.25 7.85 -15.54
C ILE A 255 -1.54 9.20 -14.87
N ASN A 256 -2.74 9.33 -14.31
CA ASN A 256 -3.25 10.54 -13.66
C ASN A 256 -2.67 10.69 -12.24
N LYS A 257 -1.41 11.14 -12.15
CA LYS A 257 -0.82 11.67 -10.91
C LYS A 257 -1.57 12.96 -10.53
N GLY A 258 -1.96 13.10 -9.26
CA GLY A 258 -2.75 14.25 -8.79
C GLY A 258 -2.09 15.60 -9.09
N THR A 259 -2.85 16.56 -9.62
CA THR A 259 -2.34 17.82 -10.16
C THR A 259 -1.86 18.80 -9.10
N HIS A 260 -0.65 19.31 -9.27
CA HIS A 260 -0.25 20.61 -8.74
C HIS A 260 -0.69 21.72 -9.70
N ARG A 261 -1.18 22.85 -9.17
CA ARG A 261 -1.28 24.11 -9.91
C ARG A 261 -0.01 24.93 -9.70
N ILE A 262 0.77 25.21 -10.74
CA ILE A 262 1.58 26.45 -10.90
C ILE A 262 1.62 26.83 -12.38
N ALA A 263 1.46 28.14 -12.65
CA ALA A 263 1.78 28.94 -13.85
C ALA A 263 1.64 28.41 -15.29
N HIS A 264 1.23 29.31 -16.18
CA HIS A 264 1.29 29.19 -17.64
C HIS A 264 2.33 30.16 -18.19
N VAL A 265 3.26 29.66 -19.02
CA VAL A 265 4.16 30.43 -19.89
C VAL A 265 4.18 29.68 -21.24
N PRO A 266 4.07 30.35 -22.39
CA PRO A 266 3.71 29.68 -23.65
C PRO A 266 4.88 28.98 -24.35
N ALA A 267 4.54 28.16 -25.34
CA ALA A 267 5.49 27.47 -26.20
C ALA A 267 6.09 28.38 -27.28
N ASN A 268 7.25 27.98 -27.79
CA ASN A 268 7.58 28.15 -29.21
C ASN A 268 8.38 26.91 -29.70
N SER A 269 8.43 26.70 -31.01
CA SER A 269 9.13 25.59 -31.67
C SER A 269 10.66 25.85 -31.78
N ASP A 270 11.53 24.95 -32.25
CA ASP A 270 11.37 23.84 -33.21
C ASP A 270 12.42 22.70 -33.05
N SER A 271 12.18 21.56 -33.73
CA SER A 271 13.12 20.63 -34.42
C SER A 271 14.64 20.59 -34.05
N SER A 272 15.36 19.45 -33.94
CA SER A 272 15.10 18.02 -34.20
C SER A 272 16.22 17.11 -33.59
N ASP A 273 16.15 15.79 -33.84
CA ASP A 273 17.25 14.79 -33.90
C ASP A 273 17.98 14.30 -32.62
N ASP A 274 17.31 13.35 -31.95
CA ASP A 274 17.71 11.94 -31.68
C ASP A 274 19.18 11.49 -31.33
N VAL A 275 19.28 10.48 -30.45
CA VAL A 275 20.44 9.60 -30.07
C VAL A 275 21.85 10.23 -29.94
N THR A 276 22.60 10.12 -28.83
CA THR A 276 23.06 8.84 -28.22
C THR A 276 23.66 9.00 -26.81
N GLN A 277 23.82 7.87 -26.12
CA GLN A 277 24.39 7.68 -24.78
C GLN A 277 25.87 8.08 -24.64
N SER A 278 26.23 8.63 -23.47
CA SER A 278 27.41 8.23 -22.66
C SER A 278 27.18 8.79 -21.23
N ALA A 279 27.35 8.05 -20.13
CA ALA A 279 28.54 7.31 -19.67
C ALA A 279 29.70 8.26 -19.34
N VAL A 280 29.86 8.58 -18.05
CA VAL A 280 30.99 9.38 -17.54
C VAL A 280 31.99 8.43 -16.89
N GLN A 281 33.24 8.52 -17.29
CA GLN A 281 34.39 7.87 -16.67
C GLN A 281 35.53 8.89 -16.57
N GLU A 282 36.25 8.90 -15.45
CA GLU A 282 37.27 9.90 -15.16
C GLU A 282 38.60 9.60 -15.87
N SER A 283 39.27 10.62 -16.43
CA SER A 283 40.69 10.92 -16.12
C SER A 283 41.25 12.15 -16.87
N MET A 284 41.60 13.19 -16.08
CA MET A 284 42.85 13.98 -16.13
C MET A 284 43.27 14.87 -17.34
N GLU A 285 44.05 15.89 -16.95
CA GLU A 285 44.98 16.77 -17.69
C GLU A 285 44.50 18.07 -18.38
N ASP A 286 45.41 19.05 -18.28
CA ASP A 286 45.41 20.51 -18.56
C ASP A 286 46.71 20.75 -19.41
N PRO A 287 47.17 21.95 -19.87
CA PRO A 287 46.69 23.32 -19.61
C PRO A 287 46.71 24.28 -20.84
N ASN A 288 46.71 25.58 -20.55
CA ASN A 288 46.87 26.78 -21.41
C ASN A 288 45.62 27.27 -22.16
N GLY A 289 45.29 28.58 -22.14
CA GLY A 289 45.83 29.66 -21.30
C GLY A 289 45.69 31.07 -21.91
N ALA A 290 45.52 32.08 -21.05
CA ALA A 290 45.60 33.54 -21.34
C ALA A 290 44.51 34.11 -22.29
N LYS A 291 44.11 35.41 -22.26
CA LYS A 291 44.37 36.56 -21.35
C LYS A 291 43.32 37.67 -21.65
N GLU A 292 42.93 38.48 -20.64
CA GLU A 292 42.77 39.97 -20.67
C GLU A 292 41.87 40.68 -21.76
N VAL A 293 41.31 41.90 -21.61
CA VAL A 293 41.01 42.83 -20.48
C VAL A 293 40.01 43.92 -20.96
N ALA A 294 39.49 44.73 -20.02
CA ALA A 294 38.91 46.08 -20.18
C ALA A 294 37.51 46.28 -20.80
N THR A 295 36.62 46.82 -19.95
CA THR A 295 35.55 47.78 -20.30
C THR A 295 36.13 49.12 -20.79
N PRO A 296 35.36 49.95 -21.52
CA PRO A 296 34.79 51.13 -20.84
C PRO A 296 33.33 51.47 -21.22
N SER A 297 32.71 52.37 -20.45
CA SER A 297 31.30 52.81 -20.60
C SER A 297 31.18 54.10 -21.42
N LEU A 298 30.00 54.41 -22.00
CA LEU A 298 29.51 55.79 -22.08
C LEU A 298 27.97 55.93 -22.27
N ARG A 299 27.46 57.03 -21.69
CA ARG A 299 26.09 57.58 -21.59
C ARG A 299 25.42 57.85 -22.96
N LYS A 300 24.08 57.97 -23.10
CA LYS A 300 23.12 58.94 -22.50
C LYS A 300 21.68 58.37 -22.45
N THR A 301 20.78 58.71 -21.50
CA THR A 301 19.95 59.94 -21.33
C THR A 301 19.07 60.29 -22.55
N ASP A 302 17.84 60.83 -22.44
CA ASP A 302 17.01 61.30 -21.28
C ASP A 302 15.64 60.53 -21.26
N GLU A 303 14.50 60.86 -20.63
CA GLU A 303 13.97 61.99 -19.83
C GLU A 303 12.81 61.50 -18.89
N GLN A 304 11.97 62.36 -18.30
CA GLN A 304 10.83 62.02 -17.42
C GLN A 304 9.79 63.17 -17.35
N PRO A 305 8.48 62.90 -17.08
CA PRO A 305 7.80 63.70 -16.05
C PRO A 305 6.81 62.96 -15.11
N ASN A 306 6.50 63.61 -13.98
CA ASN A 306 5.58 63.18 -12.89
C ASN A 306 4.07 63.34 -13.21
N VAL A 307 3.20 62.65 -12.46
CA VAL A 307 2.05 63.26 -11.73
C VAL A 307 1.71 62.50 -10.41
N ALA A 308 1.61 63.27 -9.31
CA ALA A 308 0.87 63.18 -8.03
C ALA A 308 0.36 61.86 -7.35
N LYS A 309 0.26 61.94 -6.01
CA LYS A 309 -0.43 61.03 -5.08
C LYS A 309 -1.91 61.43 -4.86
N ILE A 310 -2.78 60.47 -4.49
CA ILE A 310 -4.02 60.69 -3.72
C ILE A 310 -4.08 59.68 -2.54
N GLN A 311 -4.91 59.96 -1.53
CA GLN A 311 -4.83 59.40 -0.16
C GLN A 311 -5.82 58.26 0.17
N THR A 312 -5.66 57.69 1.36
CA THR A 312 -6.44 56.64 2.03
C THR A 312 -7.91 57.03 2.33
N PRO A 313 -8.74 56.06 2.74
CA PRO A 313 -9.05 56.01 4.18
C PRO A 313 -8.96 54.61 4.82
N SER A 314 -8.82 54.60 6.15
CA SER A 314 -8.86 53.40 7.01
C SER A 314 -10.12 53.42 7.88
N VAL A 315 -10.68 52.26 8.22
CA VAL A 315 -11.88 52.13 9.07
C VAL A 315 -11.57 51.26 10.30
N LYS A 316 -12.12 51.68 11.44
CA LYS A 316 -11.68 51.31 12.79
C LYS A 316 -12.66 50.32 13.44
N ALA A 317 -12.15 49.23 14.02
CA ALA A 317 -12.95 48.31 14.83
C ALA A 317 -13.14 48.82 16.27
N PRO A 318 -14.27 48.54 16.94
CA PRO A 318 -14.54 48.96 18.32
C PRO A 318 -14.09 47.92 19.36
N ALA A 319 -13.80 48.40 20.57
CA ALA A 319 -13.70 47.62 21.81
C ALA A 319 -14.85 48.06 22.75
N SER A 320 -15.21 47.41 23.86
CA SER A 320 -14.63 46.28 24.60
C SER A 320 -15.71 45.62 25.48
N LYS A 321 -15.41 44.46 26.10
CA LYS A 321 -15.66 44.22 27.54
C LYS A 321 -14.97 42.93 28.02
N SER A 322 -14.69 42.86 29.32
CA SER A 322 -13.96 41.76 29.97
C SER A 322 -14.90 40.67 30.49
N GLY A 323 -14.42 39.43 30.52
CA GLY A 323 -15.08 38.28 31.15
C GLY A 323 -14.09 37.13 31.31
N ASN A 324 -13.92 36.60 32.53
CA ASN A 324 -12.93 35.56 32.82
C ASN A 324 -13.31 34.22 32.16
N GLY A 325 -12.42 33.70 31.31
CA GLY A 325 -12.48 32.35 30.76
C GLY A 325 -11.07 31.79 30.60
N ASN A 326 -10.69 30.86 31.47
CA ASN A 326 -9.31 30.37 31.56
C ASN A 326 -9.01 29.35 30.44
N LEU A 327 -8.55 29.82 29.29
CA LEU A 327 -8.11 28.98 28.18
C LEU A 327 -6.75 28.33 28.52
N PRO A 328 -6.63 26.99 28.57
CA PRO A 328 -5.39 26.34 28.94
C PRO A 328 -4.31 26.57 27.87
N ALA A 329 -3.16 27.09 28.29
CA ALA A 329 -2.02 27.33 27.42
C ALA A 329 -1.49 26.03 26.81
N THR A 330 -1.05 26.08 25.56
CA THR A 330 -0.42 24.96 24.85
C THR A 330 0.98 24.67 25.39
N THR A 331 1.05 23.88 26.47
CA THR A 331 2.30 23.44 27.09
C THR A 331 3.16 22.64 26.11
N LYS A 332 4.32 23.19 25.72
CA LYS A 332 5.39 22.41 25.07
C LYS A 332 5.97 21.43 26.09
N SER A 333 5.44 20.21 26.13
CA SER A 333 5.97 19.12 26.95
C SER A 333 7.38 18.75 26.50
N THR A 334 8.41 19.15 27.25
CA THR A 334 9.71 18.50 27.24
C THR A 334 9.59 17.17 27.97
N ALA A 335 9.44 16.08 27.23
CA ALA A 335 9.34 14.75 27.79
C ALA A 335 10.62 14.35 28.55
N SER A 336 10.46 13.63 29.66
CA SER A 336 11.55 13.04 30.46
C SER A 336 11.57 11.52 30.29
N VAL A 337 12.60 10.86 30.82
CA VAL A 337 12.60 9.39 30.95
C VAL A 337 11.44 9.01 31.89
N PRO A 338 10.54 8.08 31.51
CA PRO A 338 9.49 7.61 32.43
C PRO A 338 10.06 6.78 33.57
N ASP A 339 9.40 6.84 34.73
CA ASP A 339 9.72 6.07 35.93
C ASP A 339 9.19 4.61 35.91
N GLY A 340 8.42 4.24 34.89
CA GLY A 340 7.74 2.94 34.79
C GLY A 340 6.37 2.89 35.47
N SER A 341 5.87 4.03 35.98
CA SER A 341 4.46 4.16 36.40
C SER A 341 3.51 3.88 35.23
N TRP A 342 2.36 3.26 35.55
CA TRP A 342 1.34 2.92 34.55
C TRP A 342 0.03 3.63 34.89
N PRO A 343 -0.66 4.25 33.93
CA PRO A 343 -1.89 4.98 34.21
C PRO A 343 -3.05 4.05 34.56
N ALA A 344 -3.85 4.45 35.54
CA ALA A 344 -5.12 3.79 35.84
C ALA A 344 -6.19 4.15 34.80
N SER A 345 -6.92 3.14 34.31
CA SER A 345 -8.02 3.33 33.35
C SER A 345 -9.22 4.03 33.98
N LYS A 346 -9.82 4.98 33.25
CA LYS A 346 -11.01 5.73 33.63
C LYS A 346 -12.31 5.19 32.98
N GLY A 347 -12.33 3.88 32.72
CA GLY A 347 -13.44 3.15 32.11
C GLY A 347 -13.11 2.59 30.73
N ALA A 348 -13.92 1.65 30.25
CA ALA A 348 -13.71 0.97 28.97
C ALA A 348 -14.62 1.51 27.85
N VAL A 349 -14.15 1.45 26.61
CA VAL A 349 -14.90 1.73 25.38
C VAL A 349 -14.57 0.64 24.35
N LEU A 350 -15.60 -0.04 23.84
CA LEU A 350 -15.45 -1.12 22.86
C LEU A 350 -15.95 -0.68 21.48
N TYR A 351 -15.12 -0.82 20.45
CA TYR A 351 -15.49 -0.54 19.06
C TYR A 351 -15.62 -1.83 18.24
N ASN A 352 -16.58 -1.90 17.31
CA ASN A 352 -16.73 -3.02 16.36
C ASN A 352 -15.88 -2.82 15.08
N ALA A 353 -15.48 -1.60 14.77
CA ALA A 353 -14.59 -1.20 13.68
C ALA A 353 -13.46 -0.31 14.25
N PRO A 354 -12.34 -0.06 13.53
CA PRO A 354 -11.35 0.92 13.97
C PRO A 354 -11.97 2.31 14.08
N TYR A 355 -11.67 3.05 15.15
CA TYR A 355 -12.10 4.44 15.25
C TYR A 355 -11.18 5.34 14.43
N VAL A 356 -11.74 6.07 13.47
CA VAL A 356 -10.97 6.92 12.54
C VAL A 356 -10.90 8.36 13.07
N ILE A 357 -9.68 8.80 13.37
CA ILE A 357 -9.33 10.18 13.75
C ILE A 357 -8.87 10.89 12.48
N LYS A 358 -9.68 11.83 11.99
CA LYS A 358 -9.44 12.45 10.67
C LYS A 358 -8.31 13.47 10.68
N ALA A 359 -7.84 13.82 9.48
CA ALA A 359 -6.78 14.79 9.27
C ALA A 359 -7.06 16.11 10.03
N GLY A 360 -6.11 16.55 10.85
CA GLY A 360 -6.20 17.75 11.67
C GLY A 360 -7.11 17.64 12.92
N GLN A 361 -7.80 16.52 13.15
CA GLN A 361 -8.61 16.32 14.35
C GLN A 361 -7.78 15.84 15.54
N VAL A 362 -8.23 16.18 16.74
CA VAL A 362 -7.68 15.70 18.01
C VAL A 362 -8.73 14.85 18.72
N PHE A 363 -8.37 13.62 19.07
CA PHE A 363 -9.17 12.74 19.92
C PHE A 363 -8.51 12.63 21.30
N ASP A 364 -9.24 13.01 22.34
CA ASP A 364 -8.80 12.87 23.74
C ASP A 364 -9.54 11.71 24.40
N GLY A 365 -8.82 10.61 24.60
CA GLY A 365 -9.35 9.37 25.20
C GLY A 365 -9.62 9.44 26.70
N GLN A 366 -9.26 10.55 27.36
CA GLN A 366 -9.50 10.79 28.80
C GLN A 366 -8.95 9.68 29.74
N MET A 367 -7.91 8.97 29.31
CA MET A 367 -7.34 7.76 29.94
C MET A 367 -8.33 6.60 30.10
N LYS A 368 -9.27 6.44 29.17
CA LYS A 368 -10.10 5.24 29.05
C LYS A 368 -9.35 4.14 28.31
N THR A 369 -9.71 2.88 28.59
CA THR A 369 -9.23 1.71 27.82
C THR A 369 -10.11 1.51 26.60
N TYR A 370 -9.49 1.48 25.43
CA TYR A 370 -10.11 1.27 24.13
C TYR A 370 -9.74 -0.12 23.60
N GLU A 371 -10.75 -0.86 23.17
CA GLU A 371 -10.63 -2.23 22.67
C GLU A 371 -11.58 -2.48 21.49
N ARG A 372 -11.37 -3.59 20.80
CA ARG A 372 -12.25 -4.07 19.72
C ARG A 372 -13.17 -5.19 20.22
N SER A 373 -14.49 -4.94 20.26
CA SER A 373 -15.48 -5.90 20.79
C SER A 373 -15.54 -7.22 20.02
N ASN A 374 -15.03 -7.24 18.79
CA ASN A 374 -15.05 -8.37 17.86
C ASN A 374 -13.66 -8.93 17.52
N VAL A 375 -12.59 -8.48 18.20
CA VAL A 375 -11.23 -8.99 18.01
C VAL A 375 -10.74 -9.58 19.33
N LYS A 376 -10.06 -10.72 19.23
CA LYS A 376 -9.17 -11.23 20.28
C LYS A 376 -7.78 -11.33 19.68
N CYS A 377 -6.75 -11.17 20.51
CA CYS A 377 -5.39 -11.40 20.04
C CYS A 377 -5.23 -12.82 19.48
N SER A 378 -4.60 -12.92 18.31
CA SER A 378 -4.20 -14.16 17.65
C SER A 378 -3.07 -13.86 16.67
N GLY A 379 -2.00 -14.66 16.70
CA GLY A 379 -0.77 -14.37 15.97
C GLY A 379 -0.87 -14.47 14.44
N GLY A 380 0.08 -13.81 13.77
CA GLY A 380 0.17 -13.70 12.31
C GLY A 380 -0.50 -12.44 11.78
N GLU A 381 0.03 -11.86 10.69
CA GLU A 381 -0.04 -10.41 10.37
C GLU A 381 -1.43 -9.73 10.35
N GLY A 382 -1.46 -8.46 10.76
CA GLY A 382 -2.62 -7.58 10.91
C GLY A 382 -2.78 -6.56 9.78
N GLN A 383 -3.94 -5.88 9.78
CA GLN A 383 -4.28 -4.81 8.83
C GLN A 383 -5.07 -3.70 9.53
N LYS A 384 -5.23 -2.56 8.84
CA LYS A 384 -5.88 -1.34 9.40
C LYS A 384 -7.30 -1.60 9.91
N GLU A 385 -8.02 -2.53 9.29
CA GLU A 385 -9.36 -3.00 9.67
C GLU A 385 -9.41 -3.69 11.05
N ALA A 386 -8.27 -4.20 11.51
CA ALA A 386 -8.10 -4.89 12.79
C ALA A 386 -7.52 -3.99 13.89
N SER A 387 -7.25 -2.69 13.60
CA SER A 387 -6.72 -1.77 14.59
C SER A 387 -7.78 -1.23 15.55
N VAL A 388 -7.38 -0.72 16.72
CA VAL A 388 -8.30 0.01 17.61
C VAL A 388 -8.54 1.42 17.08
N PHE A 389 -7.48 2.10 16.64
CA PHE A 389 -7.56 3.43 16.01
C PHE A 389 -6.87 3.46 14.64
N ILE A 390 -7.43 4.24 13.72
CA ILE A 390 -6.76 4.74 12.53
C ILE A 390 -6.60 6.26 12.69
N VAL A 391 -5.37 6.76 12.58
CA VAL A 391 -5.06 8.18 12.58
C VAL A 391 -4.67 8.58 11.16
N GLU A 392 -5.39 9.54 10.59
CA GLU A 392 -5.05 10.17 9.32
C GLU A 392 -3.91 11.19 9.50
N ALA A 393 -3.24 11.58 8.41
CA ALA A 393 -2.13 12.53 8.45
C ALA A 393 -2.57 13.88 9.07
N GLY A 394 -1.79 14.38 10.03
CA GLY A 394 -2.12 15.56 10.84
C GLY A 394 -3.12 15.31 11.98
N GLY A 395 -3.70 14.10 12.08
CA GLY A 395 -4.56 13.71 13.20
C GLY A 395 -3.77 13.43 14.48
N THR A 396 -4.42 13.60 15.63
CA THR A 396 -3.83 13.39 16.96
C THR A 396 -4.69 12.43 17.79
N LEU A 397 -4.10 11.32 18.24
CA LEU A 397 -4.64 10.47 19.31
C LEU A 397 -3.89 10.81 20.60
N LYS A 398 -4.63 11.16 21.66
CA LYS A 398 -4.01 11.41 22.97
C LYS A 398 -4.81 10.87 24.15
N ASN A 399 -4.11 10.70 25.28
CA ASN A 399 -4.68 10.29 26.56
C ASN A 399 -5.52 9.01 26.46
N ALA A 400 -4.97 7.91 25.95
CA ALA A 400 -5.73 6.67 25.73
C ALA A 400 -4.96 5.45 26.22
N ILE A 401 -5.68 4.47 26.76
CA ILE A 401 -5.15 3.13 27.00
C ILE A 401 -5.72 2.21 25.90
N ILE A 402 -4.91 1.30 25.39
CA ILE A 402 -5.25 0.31 24.37
C ILE A 402 -5.20 -1.06 25.05
N GLY A 403 -6.35 -1.70 25.18
CA GLY A 403 -6.47 -2.99 25.86
C GLY A 403 -6.14 -4.18 24.95
N LYS A 404 -5.99 -5.35 25.56
CA LYS A 404 -5.55 -6.60 24.92
C LYS A 404 -6.48 -7.15 23.82
N ASN A 405 -7.75 -6.78 23.81
CA ASN A 405 -8.68 -7.17 22.74
C ASN A 405 -8.45 -6.30 21.50
N GLN A 406 -7.29 -6.51 20.87
CA GLN A 406 -6.79 -5.83 19.69
C GLN A 406 -5.93 -6.79 18.85
N LYS A 407 -5.55 -6.38 17.64
CA LYS A 407 -4.58 -7.11 16.82
C LYS A 407 -3.46 -6.20 16.34
N GLU A 408 -3.82 -5.11 15.69
CA GLU A 408 -2.97 -3.92 15.61
C GLU A 408 -3.50 -2.89 16.64
N GLY A 409 -2.62 -2.10 17.24
CA GLY A 409 -3.02 -1.05 18.17
C GLY A 409 -3.54 0.19 17.43
N VAL A 410 -2.61 0.98 16.88
CA VAL A 410 -2.88 2.27 16.23
C VAL A 410 -2.20 2.35 14.87
N HIS A 411 -2.98 2.64 13.83
CA HIS A 411 -2.48 2.82 12.47
C HIS A 411 -2.28 4.29 12.10
N CYS A 412 -1.05 4.67 11.79
CA CYS A 412 -0.73 5.93 11.12
C CYS A 412 -0.51 5.67 9.63
N ASN A 413 -1.61 5.60 8.85
CA ASN A 413 -1.60 5.03 7.49
C ASN A 413 -0.96 5.90 6.40
N LYS A 414 -0.70 7.19 6.68
CA LYS A 414 -0.06 8.13 5.74
C LYS A 414 1.09 8.92 6.37
N HIS A 415 1.64 8.46 7.49
CA HIS A 415 2.57 9.21 8.33
C HIS A 415 1.92 10.51 8.87
N ASP A 416 2.72 11.36 9.52
CA ASP A 416 2.32 12.71 9.97
C ASP A 416 1.27 12.75 11.09
N CYS A 417 1.11 11.65 11.82
CA CYS A 417 0.23 11.53 12.97
C CYS A 417 0.93 11.97 14.27
N LYS A 418 0.14 12.35 15.28
CA LYS A 418 0.59 12.56 16.65
C LYS A 418 -0.04 11.56 17.61
N ILE A 419 0.79 10.90 18.40
CA ILE A 419 0.42 9.91 19.41
C ILE A 419 0.98 10.43 20.74
N GLU A 420 0.13 10.87 21.66
CA GLU A 420 0.55 11.63 22.86
C GLU A 420 -0.08 11.05 24.13
N ASN A 421 0.70 10.56 25.09
CA ASN A 421 0.17 9.91 26.30
C ASN A 421 -0.78 8.74 25.97
N VAL A 422 -0.30 7.79 25.16
CA VAL A 422 -1.02 6.58 24.76
C VAL A 422 -0.30 5.35 25.29
N TRP A 423 -1.06 4.39 25.82
CA TRP A 423 -0.53 3.25 26.57
C TRP A 423 -1.13 1.93 26.09
N TRP A 424 -0.33 0.86 25.97
CA TRP A 424 -0.79 -0.46 25.50
C TRP A 424 -0.57 -1.51 26.57
N ASP A 425 -1.67 -2.02 27.14
CA ASP A 425 -1.62 -2.99 28.25
C ASP A 425 -1.02 -4.34 27.82
N ASP A 426 -1.22 -4.72 26.55
CA ASP A 426 -0.82 -6.01 25.95
C ASP A 426 -0.75 -5.84 24.41
N VAL A 427 0.37 -6.22 23.78
CA VAL A 427 0.65 -5.91 22.36
C VAL A 427 0.68 -7.19 21.53
N CYS A 428 -0.47 -7.50 20.94
CA CYS A 428 -0.67 -8.72 20.15
C CYS A 428 0.28 -8.91 18.96
N GLU A 429 0.57 -7.83 18.23
CA GLU A 429 1.43 -7.85 17.05
C GLU A 429 2.25 -6.56 16.97
N ASP A 430 1.57 -5.45 16.69
CA ASP A 430 2.14 -4.09 16.55
C ASP A 430 1.33 -3.11 17.40
N ALA A 431 2.00 -2.32 18.25
CA ALA A 431 1.35 -1.24 18.99
C ALA A 431 1.04 -0.04 18.09
N ILE A 432 2.01 0.36 17.25
CA ILE A 432 1.92 1.50 16.33
C ILE A 432 2.46 1.13 14.95
N SER A 433 1.58 1.20 13.95
CA SER A 433 1.87 0.87 12.55
C SER A 433 1.99 2.14 11.71
N VAL A 434 3.21 2.53 11.33
CA VAL A 434 3.48 3.75 10.55
C VAL A 434 3.67 3.40 9.07
N LYS A 435 2.69 3.71 8.23
CA LYS A 435 2.62 3.34 6.80
C LYS A 435 2.48 4.62 5.94
N GLY A 436 2.80 4.57 4.64
CA GLY A 436 2.69 5.73 3.72
C GLY A 436 3.79 6.80 3.89
N GLY A 437 3.41 8.10 3.88
CA GLY A 437 4.33 9.22 4.11
C GLY A 437 5.19 9.66 2.91
N THR A 438 5.99 10.70 3.14
CA THR A 438 7.04 11.20 2.25
C THR A 438 8.40 11.27 2.98
N ALA A 439 9.49 11.54 2.27
CA ALA A 439 10.80 11.73 2.93
C ALA A 439 10.86 12.92 3.91
N ALA A 440 9.92 13.87 3.81
CA ALA A 440 9.81 15.03 4.70
C ALA A 440 8.80 14.82 5.86
N SER A 441 8.01 13.75 5.82
CA SER A 441 6.97 13.46 6.81
C SER A 441 7.55 13.13 8.19
N VAL A 442 6.88 13.56 9.27
CA VAL A 442 7.29 13.39 10.69
C VAL A 442 6.11 12.91 11.54
N THR A 443 6.21 11.68 12.08
CA THR A 443 5.24 11.10 13.03
C THR A 443 5.82 11.22 14.44
N THR A 444 5.04 11.71 15.41
CA THR A 444 5.52 11.90 16.79
C THR A 444 4.79 11.00 17.78
N ILE A 445 5.55 10.31 18.61
CA ILE A 445 5.09 9.39 19.67
C ILE A 445 5.69 9.88 20.98
N THR A 446 4.88 10.46 21.87
CA THR A 446 5.36 11.26 23.00
C THR A 446 4.69 10.84 24.32
N ASN A 447 5.46 10.68 25.41
CA ASN A 447 4.96 10.31 26.74
C ASN A 447 4.13 9.00 26.75
N CYS A 448 4.48 8.01 25.92
CA CYS A 448 3.70 6.79 25.69
C CYS A 448 4.30 5.56 26.41
N GLY A 449 3.57 4.45 26.49
CA GLY A 449 4.16 3.20 27.00
C GLY A 449 3.50 1.91 26.51
N ALA A 450 4.23 0.81 26.44
CA ALA A 450 3.73 -0.46 25.92
C ALA A 450 4.32 -1.68 26.65
N ARG A 451 3.50 -2.72 26.81
CA ARG A 451 3.85 -4.00 27.45
C ARG A 451 3.62 -5.19 26.54
N HIS A 452 4.35 -6.27 26.79
CA HIS A 452 4.07 -7.62 26.27
C HIS A 452 3.95 -7.65 24.73
N ALA A 453 5.01 -7.19 24.05
CA ALA A 453 5.04 -7.02 22.59
C ALA A 453 5.99 -8.03 21.94
N ASP A 454 5.57 -9.28 21.75
CA ASP A 454 6.43 -10.41 21.34
C ASP A 454 7.37 -10.08 20.15
N ASP A 455 6.86 -9.44 19.09
CA ASP A 455 7.67 -9.03 17.94
C ASP A 455 8.13 -7.57 18.02
N LYS A 456 7.19 -6.60 18.03
CA LYS A 456 7.51 -5.17 17.87
C LYS A 456 6.44 -4.22 18.42
N ILE A 457 6.88 -3.08 18.95
CA ILE A 457 6.00 -1.99 19.41
C ILE A 457 5.71 -1.05 18.23
N VAL A 458 6.74 -0.46 17.62
CA VAL A 458 6.59 0.47 16.48
C VAL A 458 7.14 -0.14 15.19
N GLN A 459 6.26 -0.42 14.23
CA GLN A 459 6.62 -0.87 12.89
C GLN A 459 6.56 0.29 11.90
N HIS A 460 7.71 0.65 11.33
CA HIS A 460 7.80 1.70 10.32
C HIS A 460 7.95 1.11 8.92
N ASN A 461 6.82 1.09 8.20
CA ASN A 461 6.70 0.60 6.82
C ASN A 461 6.92 1.72 5.78
N GLY A 462 6.51 2.95 6.12
CA GLY A 462 6.46 4.11 5.23
C GLY A 462 7.79 4.78 4.88
N HIS A 463 7.71 5.97 4.28
CA HIS A 463 8.78 6.97 4.21
C HIS A 463 8.63 7.97 5.37
N GLY A 464 9.75 8.51 5.85
CA GLY A 464 9.76 9.67 6.74
C GLY A 464 10.61 9.47 7.99
N THR A 465 10.29 10.24 9.03
CA THR A 465 10.95 10.24 10.34
C THR A 465 9.95 9.97 11.46
N VAL A 466 10.10 8.85 12.17
CA VAL A 466 9.39 8.62 13.44
C VAL A 466 10.21 9.24 14.58
N LYS A 467 9.57 10.02 15.44
CA LYS A 467 10.17 10.59 16.65
C LYS A 467 9.48 10.01 17.87
N ILE A 468 10.22 9.25 18.67
CA ILE A 468 9.80 8.68 19.95
C ILE A 468 10.47 9.50 21.06
N ASN A 469 9.71 10.09 21.97
CA ASN A 469 10.29 10.87 23.07
C ASN A 469 9.50 10.69 24.38
N GLY A 470 10.16 10.21 25.44
CA GLY A 470 9.49 9.82 26.68
C GLY A 470 8.66 8.56 26.46
N PHE A 471 9.31 7.39 26.42
CA PHE A 471 8.62 6.12 26.20
C PHE A 471 8.96 5.11 27.28
N PHE A 472 7.96 4.37 27.76
CA PHE A 472 8.15 3.23 28.66
C PHE A 472 7.83 1.91 27.94
N ALA A 473 8.81 1.02 27.81
CA ALA A 473 8.63 -0.27 27.14
C ALA A 473 8.98 -1.41 28.10
N GLN A 474 8.15 -2.44 28.19
CA GLN A 474 8.40 -3.59 29.05
C GLN A 474 8.07 -4.91 28.32
N ASP A 475 8.94 -5.91 28.45
CA ASP A 475 8.76 -7.28 27.93
C ASP A 475 8.39 -7.30 26.44
N PHE A 476 9.35 -6.89 25.59
CA PHE A 476 9.08 -6.60 24.17
C PHE A 476 10.20 -7.06 23.22
N GLY A 477 9.85 -7.57 22.05
CA GLY A 477 10.77 -7.90 20.95
C GLY A 477 11.63 -6.71 20.52
N LYS A 478 11.00 -5.70 19.94
CA LYS A 478 11.64 -4.52 19.32
C LYS A 478 10.83 -3.26 19.66
N LEU A 479 11.45 -2.20 20.19
CA LEU A 479 10.71 -0.93 20.36
C LEU A 479 10.42 -0.32 18.99
N TYR A 480 11.39 -0.31 18.08
CA TYR A 480 11.22 0.18 16.73
C TYR A 480 11.84 -0.77 15.70
N ARG A 481 11.07 -1.11 14.65
CA ARG A 481 11.56 -1.80 13.47
C ARG A 481 11.33 -0.96 12.22
N SER A 482 12.42 -0.63 11.51
CA SER A 482 12.31 -0.22 10.10
C SER A 482 11.99 -1.46 9.27
N CYS A 483 10.90 -1.46 8.51
CA CYS A 483 10.42 -2.65 7.82
C CYS A 483 11.45 -3.19 6.81
N GLY A 484 12.02 -4.35 7.12
CA GLY A 484 13.04 -5.00 6.29
C GLY A 484 12.52 -5.60 4.99
N THR A 485 11.21 -5.82 4.84
CA THR A 485 10.57 -6.39 3.64
C THR A 485 9.90 -5.34 2.75
N CYS A 486 9.58 -4.16 3.27
CA CYS A 486 8.79 -3.10 2.61
C CYS A 486 9.58 -2.27 1.58
N GLY A 487 10.47 -2.90 0.83
CA GLY A 487 11.30 -2.27 -0.20
C GLY A 487 12.43 -1.38 0.33
N ASN A 488 13.32 -1.00 -0.59
CA ASN A 488 14.47 -0.13 -0.33
C ASN A 488 14.02 1.33 -0.15
N ILE A 489 13.61 1.67 1.06
CA ILE A 489 13.17 3.01 1.48
C ILE A 489 14.01 3.40 2.69
N PRO A 490 14.78 4.51 2.65
CA PRO A 490 15.48 5.02 3.82
C PRO A 490 14.50 5.54 4.87
N ARG A 491 14.52 4.97 6.06
CA ARG A 491 13.67 5.37 7.20
C ARG A 491 14.50 5.94 8.32
N LYS A 492 13.97 7.00 8.95
CA LYS A 492 14.60 7.65 10.09
C LYS A 492 13.83 7.39 11.36
N VAL A 493 14.56 7.18 12.45
CA VAL A 493 14.02 7.22 13.81
C VAL A 493 14.88 8.11 14.71
N THR A 494 14.22 8.87 15.56
CA THR A 494 14.84 9.48 16.73
C THR A 494 14.18 8.89 17.96
N VAL A 495 14.96 8.36 18.91
CA VAL A 495 14.46 7.90 20.21
C VAL A 495 15.17 8.69 21.28
N GLU A 496 14.41 9.47 22.05
CA GLU A 496 14.90 10.23 23.19
C GLU A 496 14.17 9.78 24.46
N ASN A 497 14.85 9.76 25.60
CA ASN A 497 14.21 9.55 26.91
C ASN A 497 13.41 8.24 27.00
N LEU A 498 14.05 7.12 26.69
CA LEU A 498 13.45 5.78 26.80
C LEU A 498 13.75 5.18 28.17
N TYR A 499 12.76 4.57 28.82
CA TYR A 499 12.99 3.52 29.81
C TYR A 499 12.46 2.18 29.29
N ALA A 500 13.33 1.19 29.19
CA ALA A 500 13.05 -0.12 28.64
C ALA A 500 13.36 -1.23 29.65
N ILE A 501 12.43 -2.15 29.89
CA ILE A 501 12.62 -3.35 30.72
C ILE A 501 12.52 -4.59 29.83
N ASN A 502 13.51 -5.49 29.96
CA ASN A 502 13.57 -6.79 29.28
C ASN A 502 13.29 -6.75 27.76
N PRO A 503 14.13 -6.09 26.94
CA PRO A 503 14.08 -6.24 25.49
C PRO A 503 14.40 -7.68 25.09
N LEU A 504 13.49 -8.34 24.38
CA LEU A 504 13.61 -9.70 23.91
C LEU A 504 14.61 -9.82 22.75
N VAL A 505 14.61 -8.88 21.79
CA VAL A 505 15.55 -8.84 20.64
C VAL A 505 16.45 -7.60 20.64
N SER A 506 15.87 -6.40 20.59
CA SER A 506 16.64 -5.13 20.52
C SER A 506 15.80 -3.91 20.86
N VAL A 507 16.41 -2.76 21.16
CA VAL A 507 15.64 -1.48 21.23
C VAL A 507 15.22 -1.05 19.82
N VAL A 508 16.17 -0.76 18.91
CA VAL A 508 15.84 -0.47 17.50
C VAL A 508 16.53 -1.44 16.52
N THR A 509 15.88 -1.75 15.40
CA THR A 509 16.44 -2.57 14.32
C THR A 509 16.40 -1.85 12.96
N MET A 510 17.56 -1.51 12.41
CA MET A 510 17.72 -0.65 11.22
C MET A 510 18.32 -1.41 10.02
N ASN A 511 17.88 -1.11 8.80
CA ASN A 511 18.34 -1.77 7.57
C ASN A 511 19.55 -1.04 6.95
N LYS A 512 20.74 -1.61 7.12
CA LYS A 512 22.02 -1.02 6.68
C LYS A 512 22.06 -0.72 5.19
N ASN A 513 21.53 -1.63 4.38
CA ASN A 513 21.47 -1.50 2.92
C ASN A 513 20.37 -0.56 2.40
N TYR A 514 19.47 -0.06 3.25
CA TYR A 514 18.44 0.92 2.88
C TYR A 514 18.82 2.36 3.27
N ASN A 515 20.03 2.58 3.78
CA ASN A 515 20.51 3.87 4.31
C ASN A 515 19.60 4.44 5.42
N ASP A 516 18.99 3.54 6.20
CA ASP A 516 18.26 3.85 7.43
C ASP A 516 19.13 4.62 8.43
N GLN A 517 18.51 5.41 9.32
CA GLN A 517 19.21 6.24 10.31
C GLN A 517 18.46 6.23 11.65
N ALA A 518 19.10 5.76 12.71
CA ALA A 518 18.65 5.92 14.08
C ALA A 518 19.53 6.95 14.81
N ILE A 519 18.90 7.85 15.56
CA ILE A 519 19.53 8.71 16.57
C ILE A 519 18.93 8.30 17.92
N LEU A 520 19.76 7.92 18.89
CA LEU A 520 19.32 7.44 20.21
C LEU A 520 19.98 8.30 21.30
N LYS A 521 19.20 8.76 22.28
CA LYS A 521 19.67 9.65 23.36
C LYS A 521 18.94 9.41 24.67
N ASN A 522 19.68 9.41 25.79
CA ASN A 522 19.13 9.21 27.14
C ASN A 522 18.26 7.94 27.23
N ILE A 523 18.86 6.81 26.86
CA ILE A 523 18.23 5.49 26.78
C ILE A 523 18.60 4.70 28.03
N HIS A 524 17.61 4.35 28.85
CA HIS A 524 17.77 3.52 30.04
C HIS A 524 17.19 2.14 29.77
N VAL A 525 17.97 1.08 30.01
CA VAL A 525 17.52 -0.30 29.80
C VAL A 525 17.83 -1.15 31.03
N LYS A 526 16.80 -1.72 31.66
CA LYS A 526 16.95 -2.77 32.68
C LYS A 526 16.82 -4.13 32.02
N SER A 527 17.80 -5.03 32.20
CA SER A 527 17.68 -6.41 31.72
C SER A 527 18.62 -7.39 32.42
N SER A 528 18.09 -8.58 32.69
CA SER A 528 18.86 -9.77 33.09
C SER A 528 19.88 -10.25 32.03
N LYS A 529 19.83 -9.75 30.78
CA LYS A 529 20.72 -10.16 29.69
C LYS A 529 22.07 -9.44 29.71
N SER A 530 23.15 -10.21 29.58
CA SER A 530 24.52 -9.71 29.48
C SER A 530 24.87 -8.96 28.18
N ASN A 531 24.04 -9.08 27.13
CA ASN A 531 24.27 -8.44 25.83
C ASN A 531 22.93 -7.92 25.24
N VAL A 532 22.55 -6.71 25.67
CA VAL A 532 21.37 -5.99 25.17
C VAL A 532 21.72 -5.28 23.86
N LYS A 533 20.97 -5.58 22.79
CA LYS A 533 21.15 -4.92 21.49
C LYS A 533 20.40 -3.60 21.43
N VAL A 534 21.07 -2.48 21.69
CA VAL A 534 20.42 -1.16 21.66
C VAL A 534 20.09 -0.70 20.23
N CYS A 535 21.01 -0.91 19.28
CA CYS A 535 20.74 -0.72 17.86
C CYS A 535 21.25 -1.94 17.09
N GLU A 536 20.33 -2.77 16.58
CA GLU A 536 20.64 -3.92 15.74
C GLU A 536 20.64 -3.52 14.26
N TRP A 537 21.62 -4.02 13.50
CA TRP A 537 21.77 -3.77 12.08
C TRP A 537 21.26 -4.98 11.31
N SER A 538 20.48 -4.75 10.26
CA SER A 538 19.94 -5.80 9.40
C SER A 538 20.19 -5.52 7.92
N GLN A 539 20.21 -6.58 7.11
CA GLN A 539 20.03 -6.52 5.67
C GLN A 539 18.52 -6.62 5.37
N GLY A 540 17.94 -5.57 4.81
CA GLY A 540 16.57 -5.61 4.28
C GLY A 540 16.50 -6.37 2.94
N GLY A 541 15.39 -7.07 2.70
CA GLY A 541 15.14 -7.86 1.50
C GLY A 541 13.94 -8.80 1.66
N SER A 542 13.78 -9.74 0.73
CA SER A 542 12.70 -10.75 0.78
C SER A 542 12.86 -11.81 1.88
N LYS A 543 14.04 -11.84 2.51
CA LYS A 543 14.33 -12.48 3.80
C LYS A 543 15.29 -11.55 4.56
N PRO A 544 14.82 -10.73 5.51
CA PRO A 544 15.71 -9.92 6.33
C PRO A 544 16.65 -10.81 7.15
N SER A 545 17.86 -10.32 7.41
CA SER A 545 18.88 -11.02 8.20
C SER A 545 19.72 -10.03 9.00
N ASN A 546 20.31 -10.48 10.11
CA ASN A 546 21.00 -9.59 11.04
C ASN A 546 22.51 -9.55 10.72
N LEU A 547 23.10 -8.35 10.82
CA LEU A 547 24.47 -8.04 10.38
C LEU A 547 25.40 -7.64 11.54
N GLY A 548 24.86 -7.40 12.74
CA GLY A 548 25.59 -6.93 13.92
C GLY A 548 24.73 -6.00 14.78
N ASN A 549 25.33 -5.38 15.79
CA ASN A 549 24.70 -4.39 16.64
C ASN A 549 25.72 -3.43 17.26
N GLY A 550 25.26 -2.25 17.69
CA GLY A 550 26.09 -1.21 18.30
C GLY A 550 25.94 0.16 17.61
N PRO A 551 26.75 1.17 17.99
CA PRO A 551 26.91 2.41 17.22
C PRO A 551 27.49 2.10 15.83
N SER A 552 27.05 2.81 14.78
CA SER A 552 27.49 2.55 13.41
C SER A 552 27.25 3.76 12.50
N GLY A 553 28.13 4.76 12.56
CA GLY A 553 28.12 5.91 11.66
C GLY A 553 26.74 6.58 11.60
N LYS A 554 26.19 6.75 10.39
CA LYS A 554 24.84 7.32 10.20
C LYS A 554 23.69 6.36 10.51
N LEU A 555 23.93 5.04 10.54
CA LEU A 555 22.90 4.00 10.74
C LEU A 555 22.40 3.97 12.20
N CYS A 556 23.33 4.07 13.15
CA CYS A 556 23.08 4.02 14.59
C CYS A 556 23.96 5.08 15.27
N GLN A 557 23.37 6.25 15.54
CA GLN A 557 24.04 7.43 16.09
C GLN A 557 23.74 7.54 17.59
N TYR A 558 24.69 7.12 18.42
CA TYR A 558 24.69 7.28 19.88
C TYR A 558 26.09 7.04 20.45
N SER A 559 26.35 7.60 21.63
CA SER A 559 27.55 7.37 22.44
C SER A 559 27.28 6.40 23.60
N THR A 560 28.32 5.97 24.31
CA THR A 560 28.14 5.21 25.57
C THR A 560 27.48 6.05 26.67
N SER A 561 27.58 7.38 26.62
CA SER A 561 26.88 8.31 27.53
C SER A 561 25.41 8.54 27.17
N ASP A 562 24.94 8.09 26.01
CA ASP A 562 23.52 8.14 25.63
C ASP A 562 22.73 6.91 26.10
N VAL A 563 23.40 5.92 26.68
CA VAL A 563 22.85 4.58 26.92
C VAL A 563 23.31 4.04 28.28
N HIS A 564 22.34 3.78 29.15
CA HIS A 564 22.52 3.18 30.47
C HIS A 564 21.89 1.79 30.45
N ILE A 565 22.65 0.75 30.84
CA ILE A 565 22.18 -0.64 30.83
C ILE A 565 22.41 -1.23 32.22
N ASP A 566 21.34 -1.28 33.00
CA ASP A 566 21.34 -1.85 34.35
C ASP A 566 20.98 -3.33 34.29
N LYS A 567 21.67 -4.12 35.11
CA LYS A 567 21.25 -5.52 35.35
C LYS A 567 19.98 -5.55 36.18
N GLU A 568 19.17 -6.56 35.91
CA GLU A 568 17.83 -6.71 36.49
C GLU A 568 17.81 -7.32 37.90
#